data_AF-A0A2A4MKU7-F1
#
_entry.id   AF-A0A2A4MKU7-F1
#
_cell.length_a   1.000
_cell.length_b   1.000
_cell.length_c   1.000
_cell.angle_alpha   90.00
_cell.angle_beta   90.00
_cell.angle_gamma   90.00
#
_symmetry.space_group_name_H-M   'P 1'
#
loop_
_entity.id
_entity.type
_entity.pdbx_description
1 polymer ?
#
loop_
_entity_poly.entity_id
_entity_poly.type
_entity_poly.pdbx_seq_one_letter_code
_entity_poly.pdbx_strand_id
1 'polypeptide(L)' 'MKHFDIGSILIVLTTLVLFTLALFFTGFTHDILLEAGVFLVSVKLIVMAYKSSVSSKNIENELREIKSLLNKNSNNSQ' A
#
# COMPACT_ATOMS: atom_id res chain seq x y z
N MET A 1 9.36 8.46 -3.70
CA MET A 1 9.71 7.02 -3.66
C MET A 1 10.19 6.60 -2.26
N LYS A 2 9.40 6.84 -1.20
CA LYS A 2 9.83 6.59 0.20
C LYS A 2 8.65 6.21 1.11
N HIS A 3 7.72 5.41 0.57
CA HIS A 3 6.48 5.00 1.26
C HIS A 3 6.12 3.53 1.03
N PHE A 4 6.97 2.75 0.38
CA PHE A 4 6.98 1.32 0.66
C PHE A 4 7.72 1.19 1.99
N ASP A 5 6.96 1.15 3.08
CA ASP A 5 7.50 0.90 4.40
C ASP A 5 8.30 -0.40 4.32
N ILE A 6 9.55 -0.38 4.80
CA ILE A 6 10.42 -1.55 4.80
C ILE A 6 9.70 -2.72 5.49
N GLY A 7 8.85 -2.44 6.49
CA GLY A 7 8.00 -3.45 7.10
C GLY A 7 7.02 -4.07 6.13
N SER A 8 6.34 -3.26 5.30
CA SER A 8 5.40 -3.75 4.30
C SER A 8 6.09 -4.62 3.25
N ILE A 9 7.28 -4.24 2.75
CA ILE A 9 7.99 -5.08 1.77
C ILE A 9 8.44 -6.40 2.40
N LEU A 10 8.90 -6.36 3.66
CA LEU A 10 9.35 -7.53 4.41
C LEU A 10 8.20 -8.52 4.65
N ILE A 11 7.03 -8.01 5.03
CA ILE A 11 5.82 -8.82 5.25
C ILE A 11 5.41 -9.49 3.95
N VAL A 12 5.34 -8.74 2.85
CA VAL A 12 4.96 -9.29 1.54
C VAL A 12 5.93 -10.39 1.09
N LEU A 13 7.23 -10.15 1.20
CA LEU A 13 8.26 -11.15 0.87
C LEU A 13 8.16 -12.39 1.76
N THR A 14 7.97 -12.20 3.07
CA THR A 14 7.85 -13.32 4.01
C THR A 14 6.61 -14.15 3.73
N THR A 15 5.46 -13.49 3.47
CA THR A 15 4.21 -14.15 3.10
C THR A 15 4.36 -14.89 1.77
N LEU A 16 5.05 -14.31 0.77
CA LEU A 16 5.32 -14.96 -0.52
C LEU A 16 6.18 -16.22 -0.37
N VAL A 17 7.24 -16.16 0.44
CA VAL A 17 8.13 -17.29 0.69
C VAL A 17 7.40 -18.41 1.43
N LEU A 18 6.69 -18.09 2.51
CA LEU A 18 5.89 -19.07 3.26
C LEU A 18 4.79 -19.70 2.40
N PHE A 19 4.13 -18.90 1.55
CA PHE A 19 3.13 -19.36 0.60
C PHE A 19 3.71 -20.33 -0.43
N THR A 20 4.87 -19.99 -0.99
CA THR A 20 5.58 -20.85 -1.95
C THR A 20 5.98 -22.16 -1.28
N LEU A 21 6.54 -22.11 -0.06
CA LEU A 21 6.89 -23.31 0.70
C LEU A 21 5.65 -24.18 0.98
N ALA A 22 4.52 -23.58 1.38
CA ALA A 22 3.28 -24.31 1.62
C ALA A 22 2.78 -25.05 0.37
N LEU A 23 2.84 -24.44 -0.81
CA LEU A 23 2.47 -25.08 -2.08
C LEU A 23 3.35 -26.31 -2.40
N PHE A 24 4.64 -26.23 -2.10
CA PHE A 24 5.58 -27.34 -2.34
C PHE A 24 5.45 -28.46 -1.30
N PHE A 25 5.22 -28.14 -0.02
CA PHE A 25 5.12 -29.13 1.05
C PHE A 25 3.75 -29.81 1.13
N THR A 26 2.66 -29.11 0.83
CA THR A 26 1.28 -29.63 0.94
C THR A 26 0.80 -30.30 -0.36
N GLY A 27 1.49 -30.01 -1.48
CA GLY A 27 1.21 -30.58 -2.79
C GLY A 27 0.16 -29.80 -3.58
N PHE A 28 0.43 -29.60 -4.87
CA PHE A 28 -0.32 -28.74 -5.81
C PHE A 28 -1.82 -29.07 -5.98
N THR A 29 -2.35 -30.08 -5.29
CA THR A 29 -3.70 -30.62 -5.48
C THR A 29 -4.58 -30.53 -4.22
N HIS A 30 -3.99 -30.21 -3.06
CA HIS A 30 -4.75 -29.95 -1.85
C HIS A 30 -4.96 -28.44 -1.72
N ASP A 31 -6.21 -27.98 -1.71
CA ASP A 31 -6.59 -26.60 -1.36
C ASP A 31 -5.99 -25.41 -2.15
N ILE A 32 -5.66 -25.62 -3.43
CA ILE A 32 -5.20 -24.55 -4.37
C ILE A 32 -6.07 -23.28 -4.34
N LEU A 33 -7.39 -23.42 -4.16
CA LEU A 33 -8.32 -22.30 -4.11
C LEU A 33 -8.18 -21.50 -2.81
N LEU A 34 -7.95 -22.19 -1.69
CA LEU A 34 -7.71 -21.57 -0.39
C LEU A 34 -6.40 -20.78 -0.44
N GLU A 35 -5.37 -21.41 -0.98
CA GLU A 35 -4.03 -20.85 -1.12
C GLU A 35 -4.03 -19.63 -2.07
N ALA A 36 -4.62 -19.76 -3.26
CA ALA A 36 -4.78 -18.65 -4.19
C ALA A 36 -5.62 -17.51 -3.59
N GLY A 37 -6.64 -17.82 -2.78
CA GLY A 37 -7.45 -16.85 -2.07
C GLY A 37 -6.64 -16.03 -1.06
N VAL A 38 -5.78 -16.67 -0.27
CA VAL A 38 -4.90 -15.98 0.69
C VAL A 38 -3.91 -15.08 -0.04
N PHE A 39 -3.28 -15.57 -1.12
CA PHE A 39 -2.38 -14.77 -1.95
C PHE A 39 -3.08 -13.54 -2.56
N LEU A 40 -4.29 -13.72 -3.09
CA LEU A 40 -5.09 -12.64 -3.67
C LEU A 40 -5.47 -11.57 -2.62
N VAL A 41 -5.78 -11.98 -1.39
CA VAL A 41 -6.03 -11.06 -0.27
C VAL A 41 -4.77 -10.24 0.05
N SER A 42 -3.59 -10.87 0.09
CA SER A 42 -2.32 -10.15 0.29
C SER A 42 -2.09 -9.10 -0.80
N VAL A 43 -2.23 -9.45 -2.08
CA VAL A 43 -2.09 -8.51 -3.20
C VAL A 43 -3.10 -7.36 -3.08
N LYS A 44 -4.37 -7.66 -2.76
CA LYS A 44 -5.42 -6.65 -2.56
C LYS A 44 -5.07 -5.66 -1.45
N LEU A 45 -4.57 -6.14 -0.32
CA LEU A 45 -4.17 -5.28 0.80
C LEU A 45 -3.00 -4.38 0.44
N ILE A 46 -2.01 -4.89 -0.31
CA ILE A 46 -0.87 -4.09 -0.80
C ILE A 46 -1.36 -2.98 -1.75
N VAL A 47 -2.20 -3.33 -2.72
CA VAL A 47 -2.76 -2.37 -3.69
C VAL A 47 -3.64 -1.33 -2.98
N MET A 48 -4.42 -1.74 -1.98
CA MET A 48 -5.24 -0.86 -1.17
C MET A 48 -4.38 0.14 -0.37
N ALA A 49 -3.32 -0.34 0.28
CA ALA A 49 -2.38 0.51 1.01
C ALA A 49 -1.69 1.52 0.08
N TYR A 50 -1.27 1.09 -1.12
CA TYR A 50 -0.70 1.98 -2.13
C TYR A 50 -1.69 3.07 -2.58
N LYS A 51 -2.92 2.69 -2.96
CA LYS A 51 -3.95 3.66 -3.35
C LYS A 51 -4.27 4.65 -2.23
N SER A 52 -4.34 4.17 -0.98
CA SER A 52 -4.55 5.02 0.18
C SER A 52 -3.41 6.05 0.32
N SER A 53 -2.16 5.62 0.22
CA SER A 53 -1.00 6.50 0.28
C SER A 53 -1.00 7.57 -0.81
N VAL A 54 -1.33 7.20 -2.06
CA VAL A 54 -1.44 8.16 -3.17
C VAL A 54 -2.55 9.18 -2.90
N SER A 55 -3.71 8.72 -2.41
CA SER A 55 -4.82 9.60 -2.04
C SER A 55 -4.43 10.60 -0.94
N SER A 56 -3.81 10.12 0.15
CA SER A 56 -3.32 10.98 1.22
C SER A 56 -2.30 12.01 0.75
N LYS A 57 -1.43 11.63 -0.21
CA LYS A 57 -0.47 12.57 -0.79
C LYS A 57 -1.13 13.66 -1.62
N ASN A 58 -2.16 13.31 -2.37
CA ASN A 58 -2.93 14.29 -3.13
C ASN A 58 -3.64 15.29 -2.20
N ILE A 59 -4.26 14.79 -1.14
CA ILE A 59 -4.87 15.61 -0.09
C ILE A 59 -3.83 16.54 0.55
N GLU A 60 -2.65 16.04 0.92
CA GLU A 60 -1.57 16.87 1.50
C GLU A 60 -1.15 18.01 0.54
N ASN A 61 -1.08 17.74 -0.76
CA ASN A 61 -0.75 18.73 -1.77
C ASN A 61 -1.84 19.81 -1.89
N GLU A 62 -3.12 19.42 -1.96
CA GLU A 62 -4.24 20.37 -2.00
C GLU A 62 -4.28 21.24 -0.73
N LEU A 63 -4.05 20.66 0.45
CA LEU A 63 -3.93 21.42 1.70
C LEU A 63 -2.77 22.42 1.68
N ARG A 64 -1.62 22.03 1.11
CA ARG A 64 -0.47 22.94 0.96
C ARG A 64 -0.78 24.08 0.00
N GLU A 65 -1.49 23.81 -1.09
CA GLU A 65 -1.92 24.82 -2.05
C GLU A 65 -2.89 25.82 -1.40
N ILE A 66 -3.92 25.34 -0.69
CA ILE A 66 -4.85 26.20 0.05
C ILE A 66 -4.11 27.07 1.07
N LYS A 67 -3.19 26.49 1.84
CA LYS A 67 -2.38 27.24 2.82
C LYS A 67 -1.52 28.33 2.15
N SER A 68 -0.95 28.03 0.98
CA SER A 68 -0.18 28.99 0.18
C SER A 68 -1.05 30.16 -0.29
N LEU A 69 -2.24 29.87 -0.82
CA LEU A 69 -3.19 30.88 -1.29
C LEU A 69 -3.67 31.79 -0.15
N LEU A 70 -3.95 31.22 1.02
CA LEU A 70 -4.34 31.98 2.22
C LEU A 70 -3.21 32.92 2.68
N ASN A 71 -1.97 32.42 2.76
CA ASN A 71 -0.83 33.27 3.12
C ASN A 71 -0.60 34.39 2.10
N LYS A 72 -0.74 34.11 0.80
CA LYS A 72 -0.58 35.14 -0.24
C LYS A 72 -1.64 36.25 -0.13
N ASN A 73 -2.89 35.89 0.16
CA ASN A 73 -3.96 36.87 0.37
C ASN A 73 -3.77 37.69 1.65
N SER A 74 -3.30 37.06 2.74
CA SER A 74 -3.01 37.77 3.99
C SER A 74 -1.90 38.81 3.82
N ASN A 75 -0.87 38.51 3.02
CA ASN A 75 0.25 39.43 2.78
C ASN A 75 -0.07 40.54 1.77
N ASN A 76 -1.05 40.34 0.88
CA ASN A 76 -1.49 41.38 -0.07
C ASN A 76 -2.46 42.39 0.55
N SER A 77 -2.88 42.18 1.81
CA SER A 77 -3.79 43.09 2.54
C SER A 77 -3.06 43.98 3.56
N GLN A 78 -1.71 43.97 3.56
CA GLN A 78 -0.85 44.93 4.27
C GLN A 78 -0.20 45.89 3.26
#